data_AF-A0A535KB70-F1
#
_entry.id   AF-A0A535KB70-F1
#
_cell.length_a   1.000
_cell.length_b   1.000
_cell.length_c   1.000
_cell.angle_alpha   90.00
_cell.angle_beta   90.00
_cell.angle_gamma   90.00
#
_symmetry.space_group_name_H-M   'P 1'
#
loop_
_entity.id
_entity.type
_entity.pdbx_description
1 polymer ?
#
loop_
_entity_poly.entity_id
_entity_poly.type
_entity_poly.pdbx_seq_one_letter_code
_entity_poly.pdbx_strand_id
1 'polypeptide(L)' 'MKLFDELAAWWPNIAGPDEYRDEALFFGRLLRRSVTPRPRTLLDLGSGSGNNAFHLKAQFESTTWSRT' A
#
# COMPACT_ATOMS: atom_id res chain seq x y z
N MET A 1 16.70 12.54 -7.66
CA MET A 1 17.33 12.10 -6.39
C MET A 1 17.57 10.60 -6.51
N LYS A 2 18.81 10.12 -6.33
CA LYS A 2 19.21 8.73 -6.68
C LYS A 2 18.34 7.62 -6.09
N LEU A 3 17.73 7.84 -4.93
CA LEU A 3 16.94 6.83 -4.22
C LEU A 3 15.74 6.33 -5.04
N PHE A 4 14.93 7.23 -5.60
CA PHE A 4 13.75 6.87 -6.39
C PHE A 4 14.07 6.66 -7.87
N ASP A 5 15.16 7.25 -8.36
CA ASP A 5 15.53 7.18 -9.79
C ASP A 5 16.41 5.97 -10.11
N GLU A 6 17.47 5.74 -9.34
CA GLU A 6 18.51 4.74 -9.64
C GLU A 6 18.37 3.47 -8.79
N LEU A 7 17.90 3.61 -7.54
CA LEU A 7 17.89 2.50 -6.57
C LEU A 7 16.53 1.82 -6.43
N ALA A 8 15.45 2.38 -6.99
CA ALA A 8 14.10 1.83 -6.87
C ALA A 8 13.98 0.39 -7.40
N ALA A 9 14.75 0.04 -8.44
CA ALA A 9 14.76 -1.31 -9.00
C ALA A 9 15.24 -2.39 -8.02
N TRP A 10 16.01 -1.99 -6.99
CA TRP A 10 16.55 -2.91 -6.00
C TRP A 10 15.60 -3.15 -4.82
N TRP A 11 14.57 -2.31 -4.68
CA TRP A 11 13.66 -2.34 -3.54
C TRP A 11 13.02 -3.71 -3.26
N PRO A 12 12.59 -4.51 -4.27
CA PRO A 12 12.04 -5.84 -4.02
C PRO A 12 13.02 -6.83 -3.37
N ASN A 13 14.34 -6.62 -3.52
CA ASN A 13 15.37 -7.46 -2.89
C ASN A 13 15.65 -7.05 -1.44
N ILE A 14 15.28 -5.83 -1.07
CA ILE A 14 15.51 -5.26 0.27
C ILE A 14 14.26 -5.39 1.11
N ALA A 15 13.10 -5.08 0.53
CA ALA A 15 11.83 -5.08 1.23
C ALA A 15 10.70 -5.74 0.41
N GLY A 16 10.53 -7.04 0.65
CA GLY A 16 9.52 -7.86 -0.01
C GLY A 16 8.10 -7.57 0.48
N PRO A 17 7.06 -8.01 -0.23
CA PRO A 17 5.67 -7.75 0.15
C PRO A 17 5.35 -8.20 1.58
N ASP A 18 5.86 -9.33 2.05
CA ASP A 18 5.50 -9.87 3.38
C ASP A 18 5.85 -8.95 4.55
N GLU A 19 6.89 -8.12 4.43
CA GLU A 19 7.27 -7.16 5.47
C GLU A 19 6.24 -6.04 5.66
N TYR A 20 5.38 -5.80 4.66
CA TYR A 20 4.32 -4.78 4.68
C TYR A 20 2.98 -5.34 5.16
N ARG A 21 2.90 -6.63 5.49
CA ARG A 21 1.62 -7.27 5.87
C ARG A 21 1.02 -6.63 7.12
N ASP A 22 1.82 -6.44 8.16
CA ASP A 22 1.32 -5.94 9.45
C ASP A 22 0.89 -4.48 9.37
N GLU A 23 1.65 -3.67 8.63
CA GLU A 23 1.31 -2.28 8.35
C GLU A 23 -0.01 -2.18 7.56
N ALA A 24 -0.15 -2.96 6.48
CA ALA A 24 -1.38 -3.01 5.71
C ALA A 24 -2.58 -3.48 6.54
N LEU A 25 -2.40 -4.49 7.40
CA LEU A 25 -3.45 -4.94 8.31
C LEU A 25 -3.85 -3.85 9.32
N PHE A 26 -2.89 -3.10 9.83
CA PHE A 26 -3.14 -1.98 10.71
C PHE A 26 -3.98 -0.90 10.01
N PHE A 27 -3.54 -0.40 8.85
CA PHE A 27 -4.26 0.64 8.11
C PHE A 27 -5.64 0.18 7.64
N GLY A 28 -5.76 -1.04 7.11
CA GLY A 28 -7.04 -1.58 6.68
C GLY A 28 -8.07 -1.63 7.81
N ARG A 29 -7.64 -2.04 9.02
CA ARG A 29 -8.51 -2.00 10.23
C ARG A 29 -8.88 -0.58 10.63
N LEU A 30 -7.91 0.34 10.63
CA LEU A 30 -8.13 1.73 11.02
C LEU A 30 -9.15 2.40 10.10
N LEU A 31 -8.94 2.34 8.78
CA LEU A 31 -9.78 3.00 7.78
C LEU A 31 -11.23 2.53 7.85
N ARG A 32 -11.45 1.23 8.03
CA ARG A 32 -12.81 0.67 8.12
C ARG A 32 -13.55 1.02 9.41
N ARG A 33 -12.82 1.30 10.50
CA ARG A 33 -13.41 1.67 11.79
C ARG A 33 -13.68 3.17 11.87
N SER A 34 -12.82 3.97 11.25
CA SER A 34 -12.87 5.43 11.37
C SER A 34 -13.79 6.11 10.36
N VAL A 35 -14.21 5.42 9.29
CA VAL A 35 -15.01 6.01 8.21
C VAL A 35 -16.39 5.34 8.13
N THR A 36 -17.43 6.16 8.19
CA THR A 36 -18.84 5.75 8.04
C THR A 36 -19.50 6.57 6.92
N PRO A 37 -20.17 5.93 5.93
CA PRO A 37 -20.27 4.49 5.74
C PRO A 37 -18.91 3.87 5.43
N ARG A 38 -18.79 2.56 5.65
CA ARG A 38 -17.52 1.87 5.49
C ARG A 38 -16.98 2.03 4.05
N PRO A 39 -15.69 2.36 3.88
CA PRO A 39 -15.10 2.58 2.56
C PRO A 39 -15.07 1.28 1.75
N ARG A 40 -15.47 1.37 0.48
CA ARG A 40 -15.44 0.28 -0.50
C ARG A 40 -14.21 0.33 -1.39
N THR A 41 -13.64 1.51 -1.60
CA THR A 41 -12.47 1.73 -2.45
C THR A 41 -11.35 2.42 -1.68
N LEU A 42 -10.11 2.22 -2.12
CA LEU A 42 -8.91 2.82 -1.55
C LEU A 42 -8.00 3.35 -2.66
N LEU A 43 -7.48 4.56 -2.48
CA LEU A 43 -6.42 5.15 -3.30
C LEU A 43 -5.18 5.37 -2.43
N ASP A 44 -4.07 4.72 -2.78
CA ASP A 44 -2.77 4.85 -2.11
C ASP A 44 -1.83 5.75 -2.94
N LEU A 45 -1.56 6.97 -2.43
CA LEU A 45 -0.80 8.00 -3.14
C LEU A 45 0.68 7.94 -2.79
N GLY A 46 1.55 7.96 -3.80
CA GLY A 46 3.01 7.90 -3.56
C GLY A 46 3.45 6.55 -2.99
N SER A 47 2.69 5.50 -3.28
CA SER A 47 2.78 4.14 -2.76
C SER A 47 4.06 3.36 -3.11
N GLY A 48 4.98 3.97 -3.86
CA GLY A 48 6.26 3.36 -4.25
C GLY A 48 6.08 2.03 -4.99
N SER A 49 6.57 0.93 -4.39
CA SER A 49 6.44 -0.42 -4.95
C SER A 49 5.02 -1.00 -4.88
N GLY A 50 4.09 -0.34 -4.17
CA GLY A 50 2.71 -0.80 -4.01
C GLY A 50 2.55 -1.98 -3.05
N ASN A 51 3.52 -2.24 -2.17
CA ASN A 51 3.48 -3.38 -1.25
C ASN A 51 2.29 -3.32 -0.27
N ASN A 52 1.92 -2.13 0.22
CA ASN A 52 0.72 -1.97 1.06
C ASN A 52 -0.56 -2.21 0.24
N ALA A 53 -0.67 -1.59 -0.93
CA ALA A 53 -1.80 -1.80 -1.85
C ALA A 53 -1.98 -3.28 -2.23
N PHE A 54 -0.89 -4.03 -2.39
CA PHE A 54 -0.92 -5.47 -2.66
C PHE A 54 -1.67 -6.27 -1.59
N HIS A 55 -1.51 -5.93 -0.31
CA HIS A 55 -2.24 -6.58 0.80
C HIS A 55 -3.64 -5.99 1.00
N LEU A 56 -3.79 -4.68 0.82
CA LEU A 56 -5.05 -3.97 1.06
C LEU A 56 -6.12 -4.33 0.03
N LYS A 57 -5.77 -4.72 -1.20
CA LYS A 57 -6.74 -5.11 -2.23
C LYS A 57 -7.66 -6.27 -1.83
N ALA A 58 -7.28 -7.10 -0.85
CA ALA A 58 -8.14 -8.17 -0.33
C ALA A 58 -9.25 -7.65 0.62
N GLN A 59 -9.15 -6.39 1.06
CA GLN A 59 -10.03 -5.79 2.08
C GLN A 59 -11.00 -4.74 1.51
N PHE A 60 -10.76 -4.28 0.28
CA PHE A 60 -11.54 -3.30 -0.47
C PHE A 60 -11.97 -3.90 -1.81
N GLU A 61 -13.06 -3.39 -2.37
CA GLU A 61 -13.55 -3.84 -3.69
C GLU A 61 -12.65 -3.35 -4.82
N SER A 62 -12.03 -2.18 -4.63
CA SER A 62 -11.02 -1.67 -5.53
C SER A 62 -9.92 -0.97 -4.74
N THR A 63 -8.67 -1.24 -5.10
CA THR A 63 -7.50 -0.55 -4.57
C THR A 63 -6.66 -0.11 -5.74
N THR A 64 -6.50 1.21 -5.88
CA THR A 64 -5.63 1.83 -6.88
C THR A 64 -4.48 2.53 -6.18
N TRP A 65 -3.38 2.71 -6.89
CA TRP A 65 -2.21 3.34 -6.31
C TRP A 65 -1.44 4.12 -7.38
N SER A 66 -0.77 5.20 -6.96
CA SER A 66 0.12 5.98 -7.81
C SER A 66 1.57 5.84 -7.37
N ARG A 67 2.48 5.91 -8.35
CA ARG A 67 3.91 6.10 -8.12
C ARG A 67 4.23 7.59 -8.21
N THR A 68 5.19 8.03 -7.40
CA THR A 68 5.77 9.37 -7.44
C THR A 68 6.75 9.52 -8.59
#